data_AF-A6E9U8-F1
#
_entry.id   AF-A6E9U8-F1
#
_cell.length_a   1.000
_cell.length_b   1.000
_cell.length_c   1.000
_cell.angle_alpha   90.00
_cell.angle_beta   90.00
_cell.angle_gamma   90.00
#
_symmetry.space_group_name_H-M   'P 1'
#
loop_
_entity.id
_entity.type
_entity.pdbx_description
1 polymer ?
#
loop_
_entity_poly.entity_id
_entity_poly.type
_entity_poly.pdbx_seq_one_letter_code
_entity_poly.pdbx_strand_id
1 'polypeptide(L)'
;MTRYLFLIFSLISLQSCGQATKTMDKKATDILGSLYKNVRNYDQRINYQALIAIGGCNYEVLINDYPVDRYFGPANGSMSGSTPINIAILKSGIQKWKIRIYPIRERKEVNGAVTLVPQQAIQPGARVEMTIEKVRFNESGDIEKRFGEVVKFEAPLEKDNNNGQNRLGAAGKPYIEYNGTFQADVPYTLVGWENSTDLSNMDPAVIKQQLLTQYQKYHDWLNNRNLDQIAEAKLAAETEVAQAFFYDKKTNDTFTSAFLKRWGQQGLEMQPLENYKVAIYGDGRIATLIDPVDNGSPLWGNYKTGENQYKNNTYLLYFHIPTDKKELEVIR
;
A
#
# COMPACT_ATOMS: atom_id res chain seq x y z
N MET A 1 -2.47 -43.64 -57.92
CA MET A 1 -3.24 -43.52 -56.67
C MET A 1 -2.25 -43.89 -55.56
N THR A 2 -1.87 -43.05 -54.60
CA THR A 2 -2.72 -42.31 -53.66
C THR A 2 -1.84 -41.32 -52.85
N ARG A 3 -2.42 -40.18 -52.47
CA ARG A 3 -2.23 -39.41 -51.21
C ARG A 3 -0.87 -38.75 -50.90
N TYR A 4 -0.80 -37.44 -51.20
CA TYR A 4 -0.16 -36.46 -50.33
C TYR A 4 -1.26 -35.71 -49.56
N LEU A 5 -1.30 -35.85 -48.22
CA LEU A 5 -2.19 -35.08 -47.35
C LEU A 5 -1.35 -34.02 -46.63
N PHE A 6 -1.71 -32.76 -46.87
CA PHE A 6 -1.14 -31.57 -46.24
C PHE A 6 -1.32 -31.60 -44.72
N LEU A 7 -0.25 -31.30 -43.99
CA LEU A 7 -0.25 -30.99 -42.55
C LEU A 7 0.42 -29.62 -42.37
N ILE A 8 -0.34 -28.55 -42.67
CA ILE A 8 0.00 -27.16 -42.35
C ILE A 8 -1.14 -26.61 -41.48
N PHE A 9 -1.12 -26.95 -40.19
CA PHE A 9 -2.05 -26.37 -39.22
C PHE A 9 -1.45 -26.44 -37.81
N SER A 10 -0.34 -25.73 -37.54
CA SER A 10 0.16 -25.60 -36.15
C SER A 10 1.09 -24.39 -35.87
N LEU A 11 1.18 -23.39 -36.74
CA LEU A 11 2.11 -22.25 -36.54
C LEU A 11 1.45 -20.88 -36.31
N ILE A 12 0.11 -20.80 -36.25
CA ILE A 12 -0.62 -19.52 -36.13
C ILE A 12 -1.04 -19.20 -34.68
N SER A 13 -1.01 -20.16 -33.75
CA SER A 13 -1.51 -19.93 -32.37
C SER A 13 -0.54 -19.18 -31.45
N LEU A 14 0.76 -19.09 -31.76
CA LEU A 14 1.74 -18.44 -30.88
C LEU A 14 1.93 -16.93 -31.15
N GLN A 15 1.58 -16.42 -32.33
CA GLN A 15 1.71 -14.99 -32.64
C GLN A 15 0.57 -14.14 -32.06
N SER A 16 -0.61 -14.72 -31.87
CA SER A 16 -1.79 -14.03 -31.33
C SER A 16 -1.60 -13.61 -29.85
N CYS A 17 -1.09 -14.50 -29.00
CA CYS A 17 -0.87 -14.21 -27.58
C CYS A 17 0.19 -13.10 -27.35
N GLY A 18 1.23 -13.04 -28.19
CA GLY A 18 2.26 -12.01 -28.11
C GLY A 18 1.77 -10.61 -28.55
N GLN A 19 0.90 -10.54 -29.56
CA GLN A 19 0.31 -9.29 -30.03
C GLN A 19 -0.74 -8.73 -29.06
N ALA A 20 -1.56 -9.59 -28.44
CA ALA A 20 -2.54 -9.18 -27.43
C ALA A 20 -1.86 -8.56 -26.20
N THR A 21 -0.78 -9.19 -25.70
CA THR A 21 0.03 -8.67 -24.58
C THR A 21 0.56 -7.26 -24.85
N LYS A 22 1.20 -7.04 -26.01
CA LYS A 22 1.73 -5.72 -26.39
C LYS A 22 0.63 -4.65 -26.50
N THR A 23 -0.57 -5.04 -26.90
CA THR A 23 -1.71 -4.13 -27.05
C THR A 23 -2.25 -3.66 -25.70
N MET A 24 -2.38 -4.56 -24.72
CA MET A 24 -2.84 -4.20 -23.37
C MET A 24 -1.83 -3.33 -22.62
N ASP A 25 -0.54 -3.67 -22.71
CA ASP A 25 0.54 -2.87 -22.11
C ASP A 25 0.54 -1.44 -22.67
N LYS A 26 0.30 -1.30 -23.99
CA LYS A 26 0.16 0.01 -24.65
C LYS A 26 -1.03 0.79 -24.12
N LYS A 27 -2.22 0.20 -24.04
CA LYS A 27 -3.42 0.91 -23.53
C LYS A 27 -3.23 1.39 -22.09
N ALA A 28 -2.69 0.55 -21.20
CA ALA A 28 -2.39 0.95 -19.84
C ALA A 28 -1.37 2.11 -19.78
N THR A 29 -0.38 2.10 -20.68
CA THR A 29 0.56 3.21 -20.85
C THR A 29 -0.12 4.48 -21.37
N ASP A 30 -1.07 4.37 -22.29
CA ASP A 30 -1.81 5.51 -22.80
C ASP A 30 -2.68 6.17 -21.70
N ILE A 31 -3.19 5.37 -20.75
CA ILE A 31 -3.99 5.84 -19.60
C ILE A 31 -3.12 6.52 -18.53
N LEU A 32 -2.02 5.88 -18.10
CA LEU A 32 -1.23 6.30 -16.93
C LEU A 32 0.10 6.97 -17.28
N GLY A 33 0.55 6.91 -18.53
CA GLY A 33 1.86 7.38 -18.98
C GLY A 33 2.02 8.90 -19.07
N SER A 34 0.97 9.67 -18.77
CA SER A 34 0.96 11.12 -18.88
C SER A 34 0.42 11.85 -17.64
N LEU A 35 0.33 11.20 -16.46
CA LEU A 35 -0.23 11.84 -15.25
C LEU A 35 0.57 13.09 -14.86
N TYR A 36 1.89 13.09 -15.03
CA TYR A 36 2.76 14.25 -14.79
C TYR A 36 2.31 15.54 -15.49
N LYS A 37 1.61 15.47 -16.63
CA LYS A 37 1.14 16.67 -17.36
C LYS A 37 0.05 17.43 -16.60
N ASN A 38 -0.66 16.74 -15.70
CA ASN A 38 -1.72 17.33 -14.89
C ASN A 38 -1.19 17.86 -13.55
N VAL A 39 0.06 17.53 -13.19
CA VAL A 39 0.70 17.99 -11.96
C VAL A 39 0.91 19.50 -12.02
N ARG A 40 0.46 20.18 -10.96
CA ARG A 40 0.59 21.62 -10.77
C ARG A 40 1.58 21.92 -9.65
N ASN A 41 2.10 23.15 -9.67
CA ASN A 41 2.93 23.73 -8.61
C ASN A 41 4.23 22.93 -8.31
N TYR A 42 4.82 22.31 -9.33
CA TYR A 42 6.05 21.51 -9.20
C TYR A 42 7.23 22.32 -8.61
N ASP A 43 7.36 23.59 -8.97
CA ASP A 43 8.44 24.46 -8.44
C ASP A 43 8.24 24.82 -6.96
N GLN A 44 7.01 24.68 -6.46
CA GLN A 44 6.65 24.88 -5.05
C GLN A 44 6.66 23.56 -4.27
N ARG A 45 7.09 22.44 -4.89
CA ARG A 45 7.02 21.10 -4.29
C ARG A 45 7.68 21.04 -2.92
N ILE A 46 6.98 20.37 -2.03
CA ILE A 46 7.38 20.05 -0.67
C ILE A 46 7.04 18.59 -0.44
N ASN A 47 8.03 17.82 0.00
CA ASN A 47 7.93 16.40 0.27
C ASN A 47 8.03 16.20 1.77
N TYR A 48 7.03 15.55 2.35
CA TYR A 48 7.04 15.11 3.72
C TYR A 48 7.48 13.65 3.76
N GLN A 49 8.50 13.37 4.55
CA GLN A 49 9.04 12.02 4.77
C GLN A 49 8.87 11.66 6.24
N ALA A 50 8.30 10.49 6.51
CA ALA A 50 8.31 9.90 7.85
C ALA A 50 9.51 8.94 7.96
N LEU A 51 10.49 9.32 8.78
CA LEU A 51 11.60 8.47 9.18
C LEU A 51 11.14 7.68 10.40
N ILE A 52 11.05 6.36 10.25
CA ILE A 52 10.48 5.46 11.24
C ILE A 52 11.59 4.52 11.70
N ALA A 53 11.86 4.49 13.00
CA ALA A 53 12.78 3.54 13.62
C ALA A 53 12.04 2.74 14.69
N ILE A 54 11.73 1.48 14.38
CA ILE A 54 10.91 0.61 15.22
C ILE A 54 11.59 -0.73 15.41
N GLY A 55 11.66 -1.20 16.65
CA GLY A 55 12.27 -2.47 17.00
C GLY A 55 11.46 -3.22 18.02
N GLY A 56 11.35 -4.53 17.85
CA GLY A 56 10.76 -5.38 18.87
C GLY A 56 9.26 -5.22 19.09
N CYS A 57 8.52 -4.71 18.10
CA CYS A 57 7.07 -4.66 18.08
C CYS A 57 6.59 -4.65 16.62
N ASN A 58 5.30 -4.95 16.44
CA ASN A 58 4.60 -4.69 15.19
C ASN A 58 3.93 -3.32 15.26
N TYR A 59 3.68 -2.70 14.10
CA TYR A 59 3.17 -1.33 14.09
C TYR A 59 2.37 -0.98 12.83
N GLU A 60 1.66 0.14 12.94
CA GLU A 60 1.07 0.87 11.82
C GLU A 60 1.25 2.37 12.07
N VAL A 61 1.78 3.11 11.08
CA VAL A 61 1.87 4.57 11.08
C VAL A 61 0.80 5.11 10.17
N LEU A 62 0.01 6.05 10.67
CA LEU A 62 -1.09 6.68 9.97
C LEU A 62 -0.95 8.20 9.96
N ILE A 63 -1.32 8.80 8.83
CA ILE A 63 -1.45 10.25 8.67
C ILE A 63 -2.88 10.52 8.23
N ASN A 64 -3.60 11.37 8.96
CA ASN A 64 -5.04 11.61 8.77
C ASN A 64 -5.86 10.32 8.68
N ASP A 65 -5.52 9.37 9.58
CA ASP A 65 -6.10 8.03 9.68
C ASP A 65 -5.95 7.16 8.40
N TYR A 66 -5.10 7.58 7.46
CA TYR A 66 -4.67 6.77 6.32
C TYR A 66 -3.33 6.09 6.64
N PRO A 67 -3.22 4.75 6.47
CA PRO A 67 -1.99 4.01 6.77
C PRO A 67 -0.90 4.30 5.73
N VAL A 68 0.21 4.88 6.16
CA VAL A 68 1.36 5.20 5.31
C VAL A 68 2.47 4.15 5.40
N ASP A 69 2.59 3.49 6.55
CA ASP A 69 3.56 2.41 6.75
C ASP A 69 3.06 1.41 7.78
N ARG A 70 3.47 0.13 7.67
CA ARG A 70 3.04 -0.93 8.58
C ARG A 70 3.99 -2.12 8.57
N TYR A 71 4.07 -2.80 9.71
CA TYR A 71 4.74 -4.09 9.81
C TYR A 71 4.04 -5.00 10.82
N PHE A 72 3.71 -6.22 10.37
CA PHE A 72 3.03 -7.24 11.16
C PHE A 72 3.69 -8.60 10.93
N GLY A 73 4.97 -8.70 11.30
CA GLY A 73 5.79 -9.87 11.03
C GLY A 73 6.40 -10.49 12.28
N PRO A 74 7.29 -11.47 12.08
CA PRO A 74 8.14 -12.01 13.14
C PRO A 74 9.13 -10.96 13.65
N ALA A 75 9.60 -11.13 14.89
CA ALA A 75 10.65 -10.28 15.45
C ALA A 75 12.00 -10.53 14.78
N ASN A 76 12.31 -9.79 13.72
CA ASN A 76 13.57 -9.90 12.98
C ASN A 76 14.43 -8.64 13.13
N GLY A 77 14.61 -8.17 14.37
CA GLY A 77 15.46 -7.01 14.67
C GLY A 77 14.72 -5.67 14.66
N SER A 78 15.45 -4.61 14.31
CA SER A 78 14.94 -3.24 14.18
C SER A 78 14.77 -2.87 12.72
N MET A 79 13.65 -2.24 12.37
CA MET A 79 13.43 -1.63 11.07
C MET A 79 13.66 -0.13 11.18
N SER A 80 14.44 0.41 10.24
CA SER A 80 14.57 1.84 10.02
C SER A 80 14.29 2.13 8.55
N GLY A 81 13.44 3.11 8.27
CA GLY A 81 13.02 3.43 6.90
C GLY A 81 12.51 4.86 6.77
N SER A 82 12.46 5.34 5.52
CA SER A 82 11.84 6.62 5.16
C SER A 82 10.67 6.36 4.23
N THR A 83 9.50 6.88 4.58
CA THR A 83 8.27 6.71 3.80
C THR A 83 7.71 8.08 3.40
N PRO A 84 7.42 8.31 2.11
CA PRO A 84 6.76 9.55 1.68
C PRO A 84 5.30 9.56 2.15
N ILE A 85 4.86 10.64 2.80
CA ILE A 85 3.52 10.71 3.41
C ILE A 85 2.54 11.64 2.70
N ASN A 86 2.98 12.34 1.64
CA ASN A 86 2.15 13.33 0.94
C ASN A 86 0.80 12.78 0.46
N ILE A 87 0.72 11.50 0.06
CA ILE A 87 -0.54 10.89 -0.38
C ILE A 87 -1.65 10.90 0.68
N ALA A 88 -1.27 11.11 1.94
CA ALA A 88 -2.16 11.17 3.09
C ALA A 88 -2.46 12.61 3.57
N ILE A 89 -1.80 13.61 2.98
CA ILE A 89 -2.03 15.03 3.26
C ILE A 89 -2.90 15.56 2.12
N LEU A 90 -4.18 15.84 2.36
CA LEU A 90 -5.08 16.28 1.27
C LEU A 90 -4.92 17.77 0.95
N LYS A 91 -4.58 18.59 1.93
CA LYS A 91 -4.39 20.05 1.80
C LYS A 91 -3.54 20.60 2.92
N SER A 92 -3.05 21.83 2.75
CA SER A 92 -2.34 22.57 3.80
C SER A 92 -3.18 22.75 5.06
N GLY A 93 -2.53 22.83 6.21
CA GLY A 93 -3.18 22.97 7.51
C GLY A 93 -2.69 21.95 8.53
N ILE A 94 -3.43 21.85 9.63
CA ILE A 94 -3.17 20.88 10.71
C ILE A 94 -3.48 19.48 10.21
N GLN A 95 -2.49 18.60 10.29
CA GLN A 95 -2.58 17.17 9.99
C GLN A 95 -2.47 16.37 11.28
N LYS A 96 -3.01 15.15 11.29
CA LYS A 96 -2.91 14.22 12.42
C LYS A 96 -1.93 13.10 12.09
N TRP A 97 -1.09 12.72 13.05
CA TRP A 97 -0.31 11.48 12.97
C TRP A 97 -0.72 10.52 14.09
N LYS A 98 -0.60 9.23 13.82
CA LYS A 98 -0.89 8.15 14.78
C LYS A 98 0.09 6.99 14.56
N ILE A 99 0.62 6.44 15.65
CA ILE A 99 1.39 5.19 15.63
C ILE A 99 0.65 4.19 16.50
N ARG A 100 0.24 3.07 15.90
CA ARG A 100 -0.36 1.92 16.57
C ARG A 100 0.71 0.88 16.80
N ILE A 101 0.84 0.38 18.02
CA ILE A 101 1.88 -0.59 18.38
C ILE A 101 1.22 -1.86 18.91
N TYR A 102 1.72 -2.99 18.42
CA TYR A 102 1.23 -4.31 18.71
C TYR A 102 2.38 -5.22 19.16
N PRO A 103 2.09 -6.30 19.90
CA PRO A 103 3.02 -7.37 20.16
C PRO A 103 3.62 -7.92 18.86
N ILE A 104 4.86 -8.40 18.95
CA ILE A 104 5.48 -9.15 17.86
C ILE A 104 4.62 -10.38 17.55
N ARG A 105 4.62 -10.81 16.29
CA ARG A 105 4.08 -12.11 15.93
C ARG A 105 5.21 -13.12 15.93
N GLU A 106 4.92 -14.38 16.18
CA GLU A 106 5.90 -15.45 16.16
C GLU A 106 5.45 -16.57 15.23
N ARG A 107 6.41 -17.24 14.59
CA ARG A 107 6.11 -18.38 13.73
C ARG A 107 5.76 -19.57 14.61
N LYS A 108 4.56 -20.13 14.42
CA LYS A 108 4.12 -21.35 15.10
C LYS A 108 3.50 -22.31 14.10
N GLU A 109 3.71 -23.60 14.35
CA GLU A 109 2.97 -24.64 13.65
C GLU A 109 1.57 -24.74 14.29
N VAL A 110 0.54 -24.56 13.47
CA VAL A 110 -0.87 -24.68 13.84
C VAL A 110 -1.52 -25.58 12.80
N ASN A 111 -2.08 -26.72 13.23
CA ASN A 111 -2.72 -27.70 12.35
C ASN A 111 -1.82 -28.15 11.17
N GLY A 112 -0.52 -28.34 11.40
CA GLY A 112 0.44 -28.78 10.39
C GLY A 112 0.90 -27.70 9.40
N ALA A 113 0.52 -26.43 9.61
CA ALA A 113 0.98 -25.30 8.82
C ALA A 113 1.67 -24.25 9.70
N VAL A 114 2.79 -23.70 9.22
CA VAL A 114 3.48 -22.59 9.90
C VAL A 114 2.75 -21.28 9.63
N THR A 115 2.29 -20.62 10.69
CA THR A 115 1.58 -19.33 10.64
C THR A 115 2.17 -18.31 11.62
N LEU A 116 1.77 -17.05 11.53
CA LEU A 116 2.15 -15.98 12.45
C LEU A 116 1.09 -15.81 13.54
N VAL A 117 1.47 -16.03 14.79
CA VAL A 117 0.59 -15.85 15.95
C VAL A 117 1.07 -14.64 16.75
N PRO A 118 0.20 -13.66 17.07
CA PRO A 118 0.59 -12.53 17.91
C PRO A 118 0.92 -13.00 19.33
N GLN A 119 1.99 -12.43 19.91
CA GLN A 119 2.21 -12.52 21.34
C GLN A 119 1.12 -11.76 22.11
N GLN A 120 0.97 -12.07 23.40
CA GLN A 120 -0.08 -11.46 24.23
C GLN A 120 0.20 -10.01 24.60
N ALA A 121 1.48 -9.62 24.65
CA ALA A 121 1.89 -8.32 25.15
C ALA A 121 3.11 -7.76 24.44
N ILE A 122 3.20 -6.44 24.37
CA ILE A 122 4.36 -5.71 23.87
C ILE A 122 5.54 -5.96 24.82
N GLN A 123 6.67 -6.35 24.26
CA GLN A 123 7.86 -6.70 25.04
C GLN A 123 8.56 -5.44 25.61
N PRO A 124 9.24 -5.56 26.78
CA PRO A 124 9.98 -4.47 27.41
C PRO A 124 11.03 -3.80 26.51
N GLY A 125 11.66 -4.58 25.63
CA GLY A 125 12.68 -4.13 24.70
C GLY A 125 12.16 -3.37 23.48
N ALA A 126 10.84 -3.21 23.31
CA ALA A 126 10.28 -2.50 22.18
C ALA A 126 10.77 -1.03 22.12
N ARG A 127 11.05 -0.53 20.93
CA ARG A 127 11.50 0.85 20.66
C ARG A 127 10.72 1.39 19.48
N VAL A 128 10.27 2.64 19.60
CA VAL A 128 9.46 3.30 18.58
C VAL A 128 9.84 4.77 18.54
N GLU A 129 10.37 5.19 17.41
CA GLU A 129 10.75 6.56 17.12
C GLU A 129 10.23 6.94 15.73
N MET A 130 9.76 8.16 15.60
CA MET A 130 9.31 8.71 14.33
C MET A 130 9.67 10.19 14.23
N THR A 131 10.30 10.55 13.11
CA THR A 131 10.50 11.93 12.71
C THR A 131 9.74 12.19 11.42
N ILE A 132 9.00 13.28 11.34
CA ILE A 132 8.46 13.76 10.05
C ILE A 132 9.29 14.96 9.65
N GLU A 133 9.95 14.88 8.49
CA GLU A 133 10.74 15.97 7.94
C GLU A 133 10.14 16.55 6.66
N LYS A 134 10.45 17.83 6.44
CA LYS A 134 10.07 18.59 5.26
C LYS A 134 11.29 18.76 4.37
N VAL A 135 11.24 18.21 3.15
CA VAL A 135 12.35 18.24 2.18
C VAL A 135 11.88 18.62 0.77
N ARG A 136 12.79 19.10 -0.05
CA ARG A 136 12.61 19.24 -1.50
C ARG A 136 13.68 18.41 -2.19
N PHE A 137 13.25 17.54 -3.10
CA PHE A 137 14.14 16.82 -3.99
C PHE A 137 14.32 17.58 -5.30
N ASN A 138 15.50 17.50 -5.90
CA ASN A 138 15.73 17.94 -7.28
C ASN A 138 15.27 16.86 -8.28
N GLU A 139 15.34 17.15 -9.58
CA GLU A 139 14.95 16.22 -10.67
C GLU A 139 15.82 14.94 -10.73
N SER A 140 17.02 14.97 -10.16
CA SER A 140 17.88 13.79 -10.02
C SER A 140 17.36 12.82 -8.95
N GLY A 141 16.55 13.31 -8.01
CA GLY A 141 16.09 12.59 -6.82
C GLY A 141 16.92 12.87 -5.57
N ASP A 142 17.93 13.75 -5.66
CA ASP A 142 18.73 14.16 -4.51
C ASP A 142 18.02 15.24 -3.71
N ILE A 143 18.33 15.35 -2.43
CA ILE A 143 17.77 16.39 -1.56
C ILE A 143 18.39 17.74 -1.96
N GLU A 144 17.59 18.59 -2.59
CA GLU A 144 17.91 19.99 -2.89
C GLU A 144 17.93 20.83 -1.62
N LYS A 145 16.95 20.60 -0.73
CA LYS A 145 16.79 21.39 0.50
C LYS A 145 16.09 20.61 1.60
N ARG A 146 16.62 20.69 2.82
CA ARG A 146 15.93 20.31 4.06
C ARG A 146 15.38 21.55 4.73
N PHE A 147 14.09 21.55 5.08
CA PHE A 147 13.43 22.65 5.78
C PHE A 147 13.38 22.42 7.30
N GLY A 148 13.60 21.18 7.75
CA GLY A 148 13.61 20.78 9.15
C GLY A 148 12.58 19.71 9.49
N GLU A 149 12.55 19.35 10.77
CA GLU A 149 11.62 18.38 11.35
C GLU A 149 10.34 19.11 11.81
N VAL A 150 9.17 18.55 11.47
CA VAL A 150 7.86 19.04 11.92
C VAL A 150 7.24 18.15 13.00
N VAL A 151 7.75 16.92 13.13
CA VAL A 151 7.46 16.01 14.25
C VAL A 151 8.75 15.32 14.64
N LYS A 152 8.97 15.21 15.95
CA LYS A 152 9.92 14.27 16.54
C LYS A 152 9.23 13.56 17.70
N PHE A 153 9.07 12.26 17.58
CA PHE A 153 8.38 11.43 18.56
C PHE A 153 9.26 10.26 18.96
N GLU A 154 9.38 10.04 20.26
CA GLU A 154 10.01 8.88 20.88
C GLU A 154 9.02 8.31 21.90
N ALA A 155 8.73 7.01 21.82
CA ALA A 155 7.80 6.40 22.75
C ALA A 155 8.37 6.43 24.19
N PRO A 156 7.59 6.80 25.21
CA PRO A 156 8.07 6.94 26.58
C PRO A 156 8.74 5.67 27.09
N LEU A 157 9.94 5.85 27.65
CA LEU A 157 10.70 4.81 28.33
C LEU A 157 10.60 5.00 29.85
N GLU A 158 10.62 3.90 30.59
CA GLU A 158 10.74 3.86 32.04
C GLU A 158 11.90 2.97 32.47
N LYS A 159 12.32 3.11 33.73
CA LYS A 159 13.34 2.24 34.32
C LYS A 159 12.70 0.96 34.82
N ASP A 160 13.28 -0.17 34.45
CA ASP A 160 12.89 -1.45 35.06
C ASP A 160 13.37 -1.49 36.52
N ASN A 161 12.45 -1.73 37.45
CA ASN A 161 12.73 -1.71 38.88
C ASN A 161 13.72 -2.80 39.32
N ASN A 162 13.88 -3.88 38.55
CA ASN A 162 14.73 -5.01 38.92
C ASN A 162 16.18 -4.83 38.46
N ASN A 163 16.42 -4.17 37.31
CA ASN A 163 17.76 -4.08 36.71
C ASN A 163 18.18 -2.66 36.28
N GLY A 164 17.30 -1.66 36.43
CA GLY A 164 17.58 -0.26 36.07
C GLY A 164 17.72 0.01 34.56
N GLN A 165 17.42 -0.96 33.70
CA GLN A 165 17.47 -0.79 32.25
C GLN A 165 16.25 -0.01 31.75
N ASN A 166 16.41 0.69 30.62
CA ASN A 166 15.28 1.35 29.97
C ASN A 166 14.38 0.29 29.33
N ARG A 167 13.08 0.35 29.61
CA ARG A 167 12.04 -0.42 28.94
C ARG A 167 10.96 0.50 28.41
N LEU A 168 10.21 0.05 27.41
CA LEU A 168 9.03 0.78 26.94
C LEU A 168 8.02 0.90 28.07
N GLY A 169 7.53 2.11 28.39
CA GLY A 169 6.53 2.31 29.45
C GLY A 169 5.18 1.63 29.18
N ALA A 170 4.91 1.28 27.93
CA ALA A 170 3.74 0.52 27.52
C ALA A 170 3.98 -1.00 27.46
N ALA A 171 5.14 -1.50 27.89
CA ALA A 171 5.42 -2.93 27.94
C ALA A 171 4.39 -3.68 28.80
N GLY A 172 4.06 -4.91 28.41
CA GLY A 172 3.02 -5.71 29.06
C GLY A 172 1.60 -5.44 28.55
N LYS A 173 1.37 -4.37 27.78
CA LYS A 173 0.05 -4.10 27.16
C LYS A 173 -0.12 -4.89 25.86
N PRO A 174 -1.34 -5.32 25.51
CA PRO A 174 -1.62 -5.98 24.22
C PRO A 174 -1.62 -4.99 23.05
N TYR A 175 -1.65 -3.69 23.33
CA TYR A 175 -1.80 -2.63 22.36
C TYR A 175 -1.54 -1.26 23.00
N ILE A 176 -1.00 -0.32 22.23
CA ILE A 176 -0.94 1.10 22.60
C ILE A 176 -0.96 1.97 21.33
N GLU A 177 -1.54 3.16 21.44
CA GLU A 177 -1.46 4.19 20.40
C GLU A 177 -0.77 5.45 20.93
N TYR A 178 0.00 6.09 20.06
CA TYR A 178 0.47 7.47 20.24
C TYR A 178 -0.04 8.31 19.08
N ASN A 179 -0.40 9.56 19.36
CA ASN A 179 -0.91 10.46 18.34
C ASN A 179 -0.51 11.91 18.65
N GLY A 180 -0.61 12.74 17.63
CA GLY A 180 -0.39 14.16 17.72
C GLY A 180 -0.71 14.85 16.40
N THR A 181 -0.30 16.09 16.28
CA THR A 181 -0.56 16.91 15.11
C THR A 181 0.69 17.61 14.60
N PHE A 182 0.69 17.98 13.33
CA PHE A 182 1.72 18.84 12.74
C PHE A 182 1.11 19.76 11.68
N GLN A 183 1.76 20.89 11.43
CA GLN A 183 1.38 21.79 10.35
C GLN A 183 2.03 21.33 9.04
N ALA A 184 1.22 21.15 7.99
CA ALA A 184 1.69 20.88 6.65
C ALA A 184 1.39 22.05 5.70
N ASP A 185 2.33 22.36 4.81
CA ASP A 185 2.22 23.40 3.80
C ASP A 185 2.46 22.75 2.43
N VAL A 186 1.40 22.21 1.84
CA VAL A 186 1.42 21.59 0.51
C VAL A 186 0.75 22.51 -0.51
N PRO A 187 1.35 22.71 -1.70
CA PRO A 187 0.81 23.59 -2.74
C PRO A 187 -0.28 22.90 -3.58
N TYR A 188 -1.16 22.12 -2.96
CA TYR A 188 -2.27 21.46 -3.63
C TYR A 188 -3.47 21.31 -2.69
N THR A 189 -4.62 20.98 -3.27
CA THR A 189 -5.79 20.48 -2.56
C THR A 189 -6.32 19.29 -3.34
N LEU A 190 -6.27 18.12 -2.72
CA LEU A 190 -6.78 16.86 -3.24
C LEU A 190 -8.17 16.62 -2.66
N VAL A 191 -9.05 16.03 -3.46
CA VAL A 191 -10.38 15.63 -2.95
C VAL A 191 -10.22 14.41 -2.05
N GLY A 192 -9.40 13.43 -2.48
CA GLY A 192 -9.13 12.22 -1.74
C GLY A 192 -10.41 11.55 -1.26
N TRP A 193 -10.41 11.18 0.01
CA TRP A 193 -11.58 10.62 0.69
C TRP A 193 -12.37 11.66 1.50
N GLU A 194 -12.08 12.97 1.39
CA GLU A 194 -12.78 14.00 2.18
C GLU A 194 -14.29 14.00 1.89
N ASN A 195 -14.67 13.85 0.61
CA ASN A 195 -16.06 13.79 0.16
C ASN A 195 -16.56 12.35 -0.05
N SER A 196 -16.26 11.47 0.91
CA SER A 196 -16.68 10.07 0.86
C SER A 196 -17.69 9.74 1.95
N THR A 197 -18.52 8.74 1.67
CA THR A 197 -19.48 8.17 2.60
C THR A 197 -18.76 7.61 3.82
N ASP A 198 -19.29 7.88 5.01
CA ASP A 198 -18.81 7.25 6.24
C ASP A 198 -19.28 5.80 6.30
N LEU A 199 -18.36 4.89 6.00
CA LEU A 199 -18.57 3.46 5.96
C LEU A 199 -18.71 2.86 7.36
N SER A 200 -18.25 3.54 8.42
CA SER A 200 -18.33 3.01 9.79
C SER A 200 -19.78 2.87 10.30
N ASN A 201 -20.71 3.60 9.68
CA ASN A 201 -22.15 3.55 9.99
C ASN A 201 -22.94 2.62 9.06
N MET A 202 -22.29 1.99 8.07
CA MET A 202 -22.95 1.04 7.17
C MET A 202 -22.97 -0.37 7.79
N ASP A 203 -23.92 -1.20 7.36
CA ASP A 203 -23.94 -2.62 7.73
C ASP A 203 -22.61 -3.29 7.32
N PRO A 204 -21.85 -3.86 8.27
CA PRO A 204 -20.58 -4.54 7.98
C PRO A 204 -20.69 -5.63 6.90
N ALA A 205 -21.83 -6.32 6.80
CA ALA A 205 -22.06 -7.33 5.78
C ALA A 205 -22.13 -6.71 4.37
N VAL A 206 -22.75 -5.52 4.25
CA VAL A 206 -22.84 -4.78 2.98
C VAL A 206 -21.45 -4.30 2.55
N ILE A 207 -20.66 -3.71 3.46
CA ILE A 207 -19.30 -3.25 3.17
C ILE A 207 -18.45 -4.44 2.71
N LYS A 208 -18.50 -5.55 3.45
CA LYS A 208 -17.77 -6.78 3.13
C LYS A 208 -18.15 -7.28 1.74
N GLN A 209 -19.44 -7.33 1.40
CA GLN A 209 -19.90 -7.81 0.10
C GLN A 209 -19.43 -6.90 -1.05
N GLN A 210 -19.49 -5.58 -0.89
CA GLN A 210 -19.00 -4.65 -1.91
C GLN A 210 -17.48 -4.77 -2.10
N LEU A 211 -16.72 -4.89 -1.00
CA LEU A 211 -15.28 -5.12 -1.06
C LEU A 211 -14.97 -6.43 -1.79
N LEU A 212 -15.67 -7.53 -1.49
CA LEU A 212 -15.47 -8.80 -2.18
C LEU A 212 -15.75 -8.71 -3.67
N THR A 213 -16.81 -7.99 -4.07
CA THR A 213 -17.07 -7.73 -5.49
C THR A 213 -15.90 -7.01 -6.16
N GLN A 214 -15.31 -5.99 -5.51
CA GLN A 214 -14.15 -5.29 -6.08
C GLN A 214 -12.90 -6.17 -6.10
N TYR A 215 -12.59 -6.89 -5.02
CA TYR A 215 -11.45 -7.79 -4.97
C TYR A 215 -11.55 -8.91 -6.01
N GLN A 216 -12.75 -9.45 -6.26
CA GLN A 216 -12.97 -10.45 -7.31
C GLN A 216 -12.73 -9.86 -8.70
N LYS A 217 -13.18 -8.62 -8.98
CA LYS A 217 -12.87 -7.94 -10.25
C LYS A 217 -11.36 -7.84 -10.46
N TYR A 218 -10.61 -7.39 -9.46
CA TYR A 218 -9.15 -7.30 -9.56
C TYR A 218 -8.47 -8.66 -9.66
N HIS A 219 -8.97 -9.68 -8.96
CA HIS A 219 -8.49 -11.07 -9.07
C HIS A 219 -8.63 -11.60 -10.50
N ASP A 220 -9.80 -11.41 -11.10
CA ASP A 220 -10.09 -11.80 -12.48
C ASP A 220 -9.22 -11.01 -13.47
N TRP A 221 -9.06 -9.69 -13.29
CA TRP A 221 -8.21 -8.87 -14.14
C TRP A 221 -6.74 -9.26 -14.05
N LEU A 222 -6.24 -9.63 -12.87
CA LEU A 222 -4.86 -10.09 -12.68
C LEU A 222 -4.63 -11.45 -13.34
N ASN A 223 -5.53 -12.42 -13.17
CA ASN A 223 -5.46 -13.73 -13.82
C ASN A 223 -5.50 -13.64 -15.35
N ASN A 224 -6.33 -12.74 -15.89
CA ASN A 224 -6.48 -12.55 -17.32
C ASN A 224 -5.54 -11.49 -17.91
N ARG A 225 -4.73 -10.84 -17.06
CA ARG A 225 -3.79 -9.77 -17.42
C ARG A 225 -4.46 -8.57 -18.11
N ASN A 226 -5.68 -8.21 -17.70
CA ASN A 226 -6.48 -7.10 -18.22
C ASN A 226 -5.97 -5.75 -17.68
N LEU A 227 -4.79 -5.33 -18.12
CA LEU A 227 -4.10 -4.14 -17.59
C LEU A 227 -4.79 -2.83 -17.89
N ASP A 228 -5.50 -2.74 -19.02
CA ASP A 228 -6.29 -1.56 -19.36
C ASP A 228 -7.40 -1.34 -18.32
N GLN A 229 -8.13 -2.39 -17.94
CA GLN A 229 -9.19 -2.31 -16.92
C GLN A 229 -8.63 -1.92 -15.54
N ILE A 230 -7.48 -2.48 -15.14
CA ILE A 230 -6.80 -2.11 -13.89
C ILE A 230 -6.36 -0.64 -13.93
N ALA A 231 -5.78 -0.20 -15.05
CA ALA A 231 -5.32 1.18 -15.23
C ALA A 231 -6.49 2.18 -15.20
N GLU A 232 -7.60 1.88 -15.88
CA GLU A 232 -8.82 2.69 -15.85
C GLU A 232 -9.37 2.81 -14.42
N ALA A 233 -9.49 1.69 -13.70
CA ALA A 233 -10.01 1.68 -12.35
C ALA A 233 -9.11 2.44 -11.35
N LYS A 234 -7.80 2.51 -11.60
CA LYS A 234 -6.84 3.23 -10.75
C LYS A 234 -6.58 4.67 -11.18
N LEU A 235 -7.03 5.11 -12.36
CA LEU A 235 -6.68 6.41 -12.94
C LEU A 235 -6.94 7.60 -12.00
N ALA A 236 -8.10 7.63 -11.34
CA ALA A 236 -8.45 8.71 -10.42
C ALA A 236 -7.48 8.77 -9.22
N ALA A 237 -7.24 7.62 -8.59
CA ALA A 237 -6.28 7.48 -7.49
C ALA A 237 -4.86 7.89 -7.90
N GLU A 238 -4.38 7.38 -9.03
CA GLU A 238 -3.01 7.64 -9.49
C GLU A 238 -2.81 9.09 -9.96
N THR A 239 -3.87 9.77 -10.42
CA THR A 239 -3.82 11.21 -10.73
C THR A 239 -3.54 12.03 -9.47
N GLU A 240 -4.21 11.71 -8.36
CA GLU A 240 -3.95 12.38 -7.09
C GLU A 240 -2.59 12.00 -6.49
N VAL A 241 -2.16 10.74 -6.61
CA VAL A 241 -0.81 10.31 -6.20
C VAL A 241 0.27 11.07 -6.97
N ALA A 242 0.11 11.20 -8.30
CA ALA A 242 1.02 11.96 -9.14
C ALA A 242 1.10 13.43 -8.70
N GLN A 243 -0.02 14.05 -8.33
CA GLN A 243 -0.03 15.42 -7.79
C GLN A 243 0.61 15.49 -6.39
N ALA A 244 0.32 14.54 -5.50
CA ALA A 244 0.82 14.53 -4.12
C ALA A 244 2.34 14.38 -4.06
N PHE A 245 2.89 13.55 -4.94
CA PHE A 245 4.32 13.28 -5.06
C PHE A 245 5.03 14.11 -6.13
N PHE A 246 4.33 15.05 -6.77
CA PHE A 246 4.88 15.94 -7.79
C PHE A 246 5.59 15.17 -8.91
N TYR A 247 4.89 14.27 -9.59
CA TYR A 247 5.48 13.53 -10.70
C TYR A 247 5.99 14.48 -11.78
N ASP A 248 7.27 14.36 -12.10
CA ASP A 248 7.80 14.77 -13.41
C ASP A 248 7.69 13.62 -14.40
N LYS A 249 8.13 13.86 -15.64
CA LYS A 249 8.11 12.85 -16.70
C LYS A 249 8.89 11.59 -16.30
N LYS A 250 10.10 11.75 -15.76
CA LYS A 250 10.98 10.63 -15.37
C LYS A 250 10.34 9.75 -14.28
N THR A 251 9.73 10.39 -13.28
CA THR A 251 9.02 9.72 -12.19
C THR A 251 7.80 8.97 -12.73
N ASN A 252 7.03 9.60 -13.63
CA ASN A 252 5.88 8.96 -14.26
C ASN A 252 6.28 7.77 -15.15
N ASP A 253 7.36 7.88 -15.91
CA ASP A 253 7.88 6.79 -16.75
C ASP A 253 8.33 5.60 -15.88
N THR A 254 8.96 5.90 -14.73
CA THR A 254 9.36 4.88 -13.73
C THR A 254 8.15 4.22 -13.11
N PHE A 255 7.14 5.00 -12.70
CA PHE A 255 5.87 4.51 -12.18
C PHE A 255 5.17 3.61 -13.20
N THR A 256 5.03 4.06 -14.45
CA THR A 256 4.35 3.31 -15.52
C THR A 256 5.06 1.99 -15.79
N SER A 257 6.40 2.00 -15.85
CA SER A 257 7.20 0.77 -16.02
C SER A 257 7.01 -0.20 -14.85
N ALA A 258 7.01 0.31 -13.61
CA ALA A 258 6.77 -0.49 -12.42
C ALA A 258 5.33 -1.06 -12.38
N PHE A 259 4.35 -0.27 -12.80
CA PHE A 259 2.95 -0.67 -12.92
C PHE A 259 2.81 -1.85 -13.90
N LEU A 260 3.30 -1.70 -15.13
CA LEU A 260 3.26 -2.75 -16.15
C LEU A 260 3.95 -4.03 -15.68
N LYS A 261 5.10 -3.91 -15.01
CA LYS A 261 5.83 -5.06 -14.48
C LYS A 261 5.07 -5.77 -13.37
N ARG A 262 4.51 -5.04 -12.40
CA ARG A 262 3.86 -5.62 -11.21
C ARG A 262 2.47 -6.17 -11.53
N TRP A 263 1.64 -5.36 -12.19
CA TRP A 263 0.25 -5.71 -12.49
C TRP A 263 0.16 -6.62 -13.72
N GLY A 264 1.12 -6.51 -14.65
CA GLY A 264 1.22 -7.31 -15.87
C GLY A 264 2.18 -8.49 -15.78
N GLN A 265 2.44 -8.99 -14.56
CA GLN A 265 3.36 -10.10 -14.33
C GLN A 265 2.90 -11.33 -15.12
N GLN A 266 3.74 -11.79 -16.04
CA GLN A 266 3.46 -13.00 -16.83
C GLN A 266 3.55 -14.25 -15.96
N GLY A 267 2.65 -15.21 -16.22
CA GLY A 267 2.59 -16.47 -15.47
C GLY A 267 2.21 -16.29 -13.99
N LEU A 268 1.54 -15.18 -13.66
CA LEU A 268 0.96 -14.97 -12.34
C LEU A 268 -0.26 -15.88 -12.17
N GLU A 269 -0.22 -16.71 -11.15
CA GLU A 269 -1.33 -17.55 -10.72
C GLU A 269 -1.88 -16.97 -9.43
N MET A 270 -3.06 -16.36 -9.48
CA MET A 270 -3.68 -15.79 -8.29
C MET A 270 -4.18 -16.90 -7.37
N GLN A 271 -3.96 -16.70 -6.07
CA GLN A 271 -4.46 -17.60 -5.04
C GLN A 271 -5.94 -17.31 -4.74
N PRO A 272 -6.68 -18.27 -4.17
CA PRO A 272 -8.06 -18.05 -3.75
C PRO A 272 -8.17 -16.86 -2.78
N LEU A 273 -9.22 -16.07 -2.94
CA LEU A 273 -9.53 -14.98 -2.03
C LEU A 273 -10.16 -15.54 -0.75
N GLU A 274 -9.32 -15.82 0.25
CA GLU A 274 -9.70 -16.44 1.51
C GLU A 274 -9.10 -15.70 2.71
N ASN A 275 -9.56 -16.01 3.92
CA ASN A 275 -8.99 -15.51 5.18
C ASN A 275 -8.81 -14.00 5.21
N TYR A 276 -9.91 -13.25 5.24
CA TYR A 276 -9.89 -11.80 5.23
C TYR A 276 -10.82 -11.20 6.29
N LYS A 277 -10.49 -9.99 6.73
CA LYS A 277 -11.36 -9.12 7.53
C LYS A 277 -11.40 -7.73 6.91
N VAL A 278 -12.47 -7.00 7.19
CA VAL A 278 -12.60 -5.58 6.79
C VAL A 278 -11.76 -4.73 7.74
N ALA A 279 -10.99 -3.79 7.20
CA ALA A 279 -10.37 -2.71 7.94
C ALA A 279 -10.87 -1.37 7.42
N ILE A 280 -11.13 -0.44 8.35
CA ILE A 280 -11.65 0.89 8.07
C ILE A 280 -10.61 1.94 8.50
N TYR A 281 -10.43 2.94 7.65
CA TYR A 281 -9.43 4.01 7.74
C TYR A 281 -10.04 5.34 7.27
N GLY A 282 -9.24 6.41 7.28
CA GLY A 282 -9.65 7.72 6.75
C GLY A 282 -10.82 8.32 7.53
N ASP A 283 -10.85 8.11 8.85
CA ASP A 283 -11.94 8.54 9.74
C ASP A 283 -13.30 7.99 9.26
N GLY A 284 -13.34 6.68 8.96
CA GLY A 284 -14.55 5.97 8.56
C GLY A 284 -14.79 5.89 7.04
N ARG A 285 -14.02 6.61 6.22
CA ARG A 285 -14.32 6.82 4.80
C ARG A 285 -13.58 5.90 3.83
N ILE A 286 -12.61 5.14 4.32
CA ILE A 286 -11.84 4.19 3.53
C ILE A 286 -12.05 2.79 4.10
N ALA A 287 -12.20 1.80 3.22
CA ALA A 287 -12.24 0.40 3.59
C ALA A 287 -11.31 -0.45 2.71
N THR A 288 -10.82 -1.55 3.27
CA THR A 288 -9.98 -2.54 2.58
C THR A 288 -10.18 -3.92 3.19
N LEU A 289 -9.80 -4.98 2.47
CA LEU A 289 -9.66 -6.32 3.03
C LEU A 289 -8.22 -6.57 3.40
N ILE A 290 -8.01 -7.10 4.60
CA ILE A 290 -6.70 -7.52 5.10
C ILE A 290 -6.73 -8.94 5.62
N ASP A 291 -5.60 -9.64 5.48
CA ASP A 291 -5.37 -10.95 6.07
C ASP A 291 -5.30 -10.82 7.61
N PRO A 292 -5.99 -11.65 8.42
CA PRO A 292 -5.93 -11.57 9.87
C PRO A 292 -4.56 -11.95 10.48
N VAL A 293 -3.74 -12.71 9.76
CA VAL A 293 -2.43 -13.25 10.15
C VAL A 293 -1.33 -12.20 10.08
N ASP A 294 -1.34 -11.31 9.09
CA ASP A 294 -0.29 -10.29 8.94
C ASP A 294 -0.82 -8.91 8.53
N ASN A 295 -2.15 -8.72 8.50
CA ASN A 295 -2.78 -7.48 8.04
C ASN A 295 -2.32 -7.02 6.63
N GLY A 296 -1.75 -7.93 5.84
CA GLY A 296 -1.40 -7.76 4.44
C GLY A 296 -2.63 -7.90 3.55
N SER A 297 -2.44 -7.82 2.23
CA SER A 297 -3.57 -7.99 1.31
C SER A 297 -3.88 -9.48 1.10
N PRO A 298 -5.16 -9.89 1.16
CA PRO A 298 -5.57 -11.23 0.76
C PRO A 298 -5.55 -11.41 -0.77
N LEU A 299 -5.30 -10.35 -1.54
CA LEU A 299 -5.14 -10.42 -3.00
C LEU A 299 -3.67 -10.64 -3.35
N TRP A 300 -3.30 -11.88 -3.65
CA TRP A 300 -1.92 -12.25 -3.99
C TRP A 300 -1.85 -13.44 -4.95
N GLY A 301 -0.70 -13.59 -5.61
CA GLY A 301 -0.44 -14.68 -6.53
C GLY A 301 1.04 -15.02 -6.63
N ASN A 302 1.36 -16.20 -7.15
CA ASN A 302 2.73 -16.67 -7.37
C ASN A 302 3.06 -16.72 -8.86
N TYR A 303 4.33 -16.61 -9.18
CA TYR A 303 4.84 -16.80 -10.54
C TYR A 303 6.22 -17.47 -10.49
N LYS A 304 6.49 -18.31 -11.49
CA LYS A 304 7.74 -19.05 -11.59
C LYS A 304 8.86 -18.14 -12.10
N THR A 305 10.02 -18.17 -11.46
CA THR A 305 11.22 -17.43 -11.88
C THR A 305 12.38 -18.33 -12.33
N GLY A 306 12.25 -19.64 -12.12
CA GLY A 306 13.24 -20.65 -12.46
C GLY A 306 12.71 -22.05 -12.16
N GLU A 307 13.50 -23.08 -12.39
CA GLU A 307 13.14 -24.44 -12.01
C GLU A 307 12.91 -24.52 -10.50
N ASN A 308 11.68 -24.87 -10.10
CA ASN A 308 11.22 -24.91 -8.69
C ASN A 308 11.46 -23.61 -7.89
N GLN A 309 11.61 -22.47 -8.56
CA GLN A 309 11.75 -21.15 -7.93
C GLN A 309 10.52 -20.31 -8.21
N TYR A 310 9.91 -19.80 -7.15
CA TYR A 310 8.70 -18.99 -7.21
C TYR A 310 8.92 -17.67 -6.48
N LYS A 311 8.28 -16.63 -7.00
CA LYS A 311 8.08 -15.36 -6.30
C LYS A 311 6.60 -15.09 -6.19
N ASN A 312 6.21 -14.19 -5.30
CA ASN A 312 4.84 -13.75 -5.14
C ASN A 312 4.70 -12.24 -5.38
N ASN A 313 3.50 -11.85 -5.80
CA ASN A 313 3.04 -10.47 -5.79
C ASN A 313 1.81 -10.38 -4.88
N THR A 314 1.75 -9.31 -4.10
CA THR A 314 0.62 -8.98 -3.22
C THR A 314 0.07 -7.61 -3.60
N TYR A 315 -1.24 -7.43 -3.62
CA TYR A 315 -1.89 -6.23 -4.15
C TYR A 315 -2.80 -5.63 -3.08
N LEU A 316 -2.29 -4.69 -2.28
CA LEU A 316 -3.09 -3.96 -1.31
C LEU A 316 -3.81 -2.81 -2.02
N LEU A 317 -5.12 -2.72 -1.78
CA LEU A 317 -6.01 -1.74 -2.40
C LEU A 317 -6.87 -1.09 -1.32
N TYR A 318 -7.03 0.22 -1.39
CA TYR A 318 -7.97 0.95 -0.55
C TYR A 318 -9.14 1.45 -1.38
N PHE A 319 -10.33 1.36 -0.81
CA PHE A 319 -11.56 1.74 -1.47
C PHE A 319 -12.33 2.78 -0.68
N HIS A 320 -13.10 3.60 -1.38
CA HIS A 320 -14.04 4.54 -0.80
C HIS A 320 -15.32 4.60 -1.66
N ILE A 321 -16.39 5.18 -1.10
CA ILE A 321 -17.61 5.50 -1.86
C ILE A 321 -17.74 7.03 -1.89
N PRO A 322 -17.43 7.69 -3.02
CA PRO A 322 -17.73 9.11 -3.18
C PRO A 322 -19.20 9.41 -2.88
N THR A 323 -19.49 10.57 -2.30
CA THR A 323 -20.85 10.94 -1.87
C THR A 323 -21.89 10.96 -3.01
N ASP A 324 -21.45 11.09 -4.26
CA ASP A 324 -22.28 11.09 -5.47
C ASP A 324 -22.41 9.69 -6.12
N LYS A 325 -21.76 8.66 -5.56
CA LYS A 325 -21.75 7.29 -6.07
C LYS A 325 -22.36 6.30 -5.06
N LYS A 326 -22.61 5.09 -5.53
CA LYS A 326 -23.15 3.98 -4.74
C LYS A 326 -22.19 2.80 -4.59
N GLU A 327 -21.16 2.75 -5.42
CA GLU A 327 -20.20 1.65 -5.48
C GLU A 327 -18.83 2.11 -4.99
N LEU A 328 -18.08 1.16 -4.40
CA LEU A 328 -16.69 1.34 -4.06
C LEU A 328 -15.83 1.57 -5.31
N GLU A 329 -14.93 2.55 -5.23
CA GLU A 329 -13.83 2.73 -6.18
C GLU A 329 -12.49 2.82 -5.47
N VAL A 330 -11.38 2.58 -6.18
CA VAL A 330 -10.04 2.62 -5.60
C VAL A 330 -9.64 4.06 -5.33
N ILE A 331 -9.12 4.31 -4.12
CA ILE A 331 -8.61 5.63 -3.73
C ILE A 331 -7.09 5.68 -3.66
N ARG A 332 -6.38 4.58 -3.37
CA ARG A 332 -4.91 4.48 -3.39
C ARG A 332 -4.46 3.02 -3.62
#